data_AF-A0A292ZIV4-F1
#
_entry.id   AF-A0A292ZIV4-F1
#
_cell.length_a   1.000
_cell.length_b   1.000
_cell.length_c   1.000
_cell.angle_alpha   90.00
_cell.angle_beta   90.00
_cell.angle_gamma   90.00
#
_symmetry.space_group_name_H-M   'P 1'
#
loop_
_entity.id
_entity.type
_entity.pdbx_description
1 polymer ?
#
loop_
_entity_poly.entity_id
_entity_poly.type
_entity_poly.pdbx_seq_one_letter_code
_entity_poly.pdbx_strand_id
1 'polypeptide(L)'
;MNLDADDLAALPALISTAWLFDVVPRTMGPASIPTLHNSDGEEVMFHRVRFPFARGVTQALVGERLDTLPALQRETTHFWNWLGEKPNGKAKSTGRMAWGVTMADGTPVLGNVELKGRALMLAVTSAERAKRGTALINDALAGLVGSPLTTIETVEQAMAARAEGLTSSAPAPAIARDCQDFRVRPGG
;
A
#
# COMPACT_ATOMS: atom_id res chain seq x y z
N MET A 1 -49.09 -2.41 -21.61
CA MET A 1 -48.04 -3.44 -21.45
C MET A 1 -48.74 -4.64 -20.84
N ASN A 2 -48.88 -5.73 -21.60
CA ASN A 2 -49.55 -6.95 -21.14
C ASN A 2 -48.44 -7.92 -20.73
N LEU A 3 -48.33 -8.22 -19.43
CA LEU A 3 -47.32 -9.13 -18.91
C LEU A 3 -47.86 -10.55 -19.00
N ASP A 4 -47.10 -11.47 -19.57
CA ASP A 4 -47.47 -12.87 -19.64
C ASP A 4 -47.08 -13.64 -18.35
N ALA A 5 -47.36 -14.94 -18.32
CA ALA A 5 -47.11 -15.76 -17.14
C ALA A 5 -45.62 -15.90 -16.80
N ASP A 6 -44.75 -15.87 -17.81
CA ASP A 6 -43.29 -15.95 -17.64
C ASP A 6 -42.74 -14.61 -17.13
N ASP A 7 -43.26 -13.49 -17.64
CA ASP A 7 -42.98 -12.16 -17.10
C ASP A 7 -43.38 -12.09 -15.62
N LEU A 8 -44.56 -12.60 -15.27
CA LEU A 8 -45.07 -12.60 -13.89
C LEU A 8 -44.21 -13.46 -12.95
N ALA A 9 -43.68 -14.59 -13.46
CA ALA A 9 -42.81 -15.48 -12.71
C ALA A 9 -41.42 -14.88 -12.43
N ALA A 10 -40.95 -13.94 -13.27
CA ALA A 10 -39.67 -13.24 -13.09
C ALA A 10 -39.74 -12.05 -12.11
N LEU A 11 -40.94 -11.49 -11.90
CA LEU A 11 -41.15 -10.31 -11.04
C LEU A 11 -40.65 -10.48 -9.60
N PRO A 12 -40.84 -11.62 -8.90
CA PRO A 12 -40.38 -11.76 -7.52
C PRO A 12 -38.86 -11.59 -7.36
N ALA A 13 -38.07 -12.11 -8.32
CA ALA A 13 -36.62 -11.96 -8.30
C ALA A 13 -36.19 -10.51 -8.55
N LEU A 14 -36.83 -9.84 -9.51
CA LEU A 14 -36.60 -8.42 -9.81
C LEU A 14 -36.97 -7.51 -8.63
N ILE A 15 -38.14 -7.74 -8.03
CA ILE A 15 -38.62 -6.98 -6.87
C ILE A 15 -37.71 -7.24 -5.66
N SER A 16 -37.34 -8.49 -5.40
CA SER A 16 -36.42 -8.83 -4.30
C SER A 16 -35.05 -8.20 -4.51
N THR A 17 -34.55 -8.18 -5.73
CA THR A 17 -33.27 -7.55 -6.08
C THR A 17 -33.35 -6.03 -5.88
N ALA A 18 -34.38 -5.37 -6.43
CA ALA A 18 -34.59 -3.93 -6.27
C ALA A 18 -34.76 -3.54 -4.79
N TRP A 19 -35.53 -4.31 -4.03
CA TRP A 19 -35.69 -4.13 -2.59
C TRP A 19 -34.38 -4.35 -1.82
N LEU A 20 -33.58 -5.35 -2.19
CA LEU A 20 -32.29 -5.62 -1.54
C LEU A 20 -31.29 -4.48 -1.79
N PHE A 21 -31.19 -3.98 -3.02
CA PHE A 21 -30.37 -2.81 -3.37
C PHE A 21 -30.77 -1.55 -2.61
N ASP A 22 -32.04 -1.44 -2.26
CA ASP A 22 -32.60 -0.29 -1.58
C ASP A 22 -32.49 -0.37 -0.05
N VAL A 23 -32.71 -1.55 0.53
CA VAL A 23 -32.77 -1.77 1.98
C VAL A 23 -31.40 -2.09 2.58
N VAL A 24 -30.54 -2.84 1.88
CA VAL A 24 -29.21 -3.21 2.41
C VAL A 24 -28.35 -1.98 2.71
N PRO A 25 -28.22 -0.97 1.82
CA PRO A 25 -27.41 0.21 2.13
C PRO A 25 -27.96 1.04 3.29
N ARG A 26 -29.28 1.05 3.48
CA ARG A 26 -29.93 1.80 4.56
C ARG A 26 -29.82 1.11 5.92
N THR A 27 -29.75 -0.22 5.93
CA THR A 27 -29.74 -1.03 7.15
C THR A 27 -28.33 -1.30 7.68
N MET A 28 -27.32 -1.33 6.81
CA MET A 28 -25.92 -1.56 7.23
C MET A 28 -25.29 -0.37 7.98
N GLY A 29 -25.97 0.78 8.07
CA GLY A 29 -25.38 2.02 8.59
C GLY A 29 -24.17 2.46 7.75
N PRO A 30 -23.47 3.56 8.12
CA PRO A 30 -22.14 3.77 7.57
C PRO A 30 -21.29 2.55 7.93
N ALA A 31 -20.81 1.83 6.92
CA ALA A 31 -19.89 0.72 7.14
C ALA A 31 -18.68 1.26 7.91
N SER A 32 -18.60 0.97 9.21
CA SER A 32 -17.43 1.30 10.01
C SER A 32 -16.26 0.51 9.42
N ILE A 33 -15.27 1.20 8.88
CA ILE A 33 -14.06 0.56 8.39
C ILE A 33 -13.45 -0.18 9.59
N PRO A 34 -13.29 -1.51 9.53
CA PRO A 34 -12.69 -2.24 10.63
C PRO A 34 -11.29 -1.71 10.87
N THR A 35 -10.88 -1.56 12.13
CA THR A 35 -9.50 -1.18 12.45
C THR A 35 -8.54 -2.19 11.83
N LEU A 36 -7.78 -1.73 10.84
CA LEU A 36 -6.82 -2.55 10.12
C LEU A 36 -5.52 -2.63 10.89
N HIS A 37 -4.86 -3.78 10.85
CA HIS A 37 -3.56 -3.97 11.47
C HIS A 37 -2.54 -4.50 10.46
N ASN A 38 -1.29 -4.07 10.59
CA ASN A 38 -0.20 -4.56 9.75
C ASN A 38 0.32 -5.93 10.25
N SER A 39 1.29 -6.50 9.52
CA SER A 39 1.97 -7.75 9.89
C SER A 39 2.60 -7.74 11.30
N ASP A 40 2.90 -6.54 11.81
CA ASP A 40 3.54 -6.32 13.10
C ASP A 40 2.49 -6.15 14.22
N GLY A 41 1.19 -6.23 13.89
CA GLY A 41 0.07 -6.06 14.81
C GLY A 41 -0.29 -4.60 15.12
N GLU A 42 0.37 -3.64 14.47
CA GLU A 42 0.18 -2.20 14.65
C GLU A 42 -1.01 -1.71 13.82
N GLU A 43 -1.74 -0.72 14.32
CA GLU A 43 -2.81 -0.07 13.55
C GLU A 43 -2.31 0.59 12.27
N VAL A 44 -3.05 0.40 11.19
CA VAL A 44 -2.73 0.96 9.88
C VAL A 44 -3.09 2.43 9.86
N MET A 45 -2.07 3.29 9.77
CA MET A 45 -2.21 4.72 9.55
C MET A 45 -1.15 5.18 8.55
N PHE A 46 -1.56 5.88 7.49
CA PHE A 46 -0.64 6.34 6.46
C PHE A 46 0.19 7.50 7.00
N HIS A 47 1.47 7.25 7.20
CA HIS A 47 2.44 8.27 7.58
C HIS A 47 3.32 8.58 6.37
N ARG A 48 3.42 9.87 6.04
CA ARG A 48 4.39 10.38 5.09
C ARG A 48 5.36 11.30 5.81
N VAL A 49 6.64 10.95 5.79
CA VAL A 49 7.71 11.77 6.36
C VAL A 49 8.53 12.35 5.23
N ARG A 50 8.65 13.67 5.20
CA ARG A 50 9.41 14.43 4.20
C ARG A 50 10.71 14.93 4.81
N PHE A 51 11.84 14.58 4.20
CA PHE A 51 13.16 15.05 4.57
C PHE A 51 13.67 16.03 3.51
N PRO A 52 13.64 17.35 3.77
CA PRO A 52 14.15 18.34 2.82
C PRO A 52 15.67 18.18 2.67
N PHE A 53 16.20 18.35 1.46
CA PHE A 53 17.64 18.30 1.26
C PHE A 53 18.35 19.53 1.82
N ALA A 54 19.53 19.32 2.37
CA ALA A 54 20.44 20.41 2.71
C ALA A 54 20.89 21.16 1.44
N ARG A 55 21.44 22.36 1.62
CA ARG A 55 21.85 23.22 0.50
C ARG A 55 22.96 22.55 -0.31
N GLY A 56 22.76 22.43 -1.63
CA GLY A 56 23.76 21.85 -2.54
C GLY A 56 23.74 20.32 -2.63
N VAL A 57 22.92 19.64 -1.81
CA VAL A 57 22.76 18.18 -1.88
C VAL A 57 21.94 17.79 -3.11
N THR A 58 22.42 16.78 -3.81
CA THR A 58 21.79 16.22 -5.02
C THR A 58 21.07 14.91 -4.71
N GLN A 59 20.08 14.58 -5.54
CA GLN A 59 19.40 13.28 -5.45
C GLN A 59 20.36 12.10 -5.65
N ALA A 60 21.35 12.23 -6.55
CA ALA A 60 22.35 11.20 -6.80
C ALA A 60 23.14 10.85 -5.53
N LEU A 61 23.65 11.86 -4.82
CA LEU A 61 24.39 11.65 -3.57
C LEU A 61 23.53 10.98 -2.50
N VAL A 62 22.25 11.39 -2.38
CA VAL A 62 21.32 10.74 -1.44
C VAL A 62 21.06 9.30 -1.85
N GLY A 63 20.83 9.05 -3.14
CA GLY A 63 20.57 7.71 -3.67
C GLY A 63 21.73 6.75 -3.46
N GLU A 64 22.98 7.21 -3.67
CA GLU A 64 24.19 6.43 -3.37
C GLU A 64 24.29 6.06 -1.89
N ARG A 65 23.92 6.97 -0.98
CA ARG A 65 23.90 6.68 0.47
C ARG A 65 22.81 5.68 0.84
N LEU A 66 21.62 5.79 0.26
CA LEU A 66 20.54 4.84 0.50
C LEU A 66 20.91 3.43 0.04
N ASP A 67 21.69 3.28 -1.03
CA ASP A 67 22.16 1.98 -1.53
C ASP A 67 23.12 1.27 -0.57
N THR A 68 23.71 1.99 0.38
CA THR A 68 24.57 1.39 1.40
C THR A 68 23.77 0.78 2.56
N LEU A 69 22.47 1.03 2.64
CA LEU A 69 21.63 0.54 3.73
C LEU A 69 21.10 -0.87 3.41
N PRO A 70 21.47 -1.90 4.19
CA PRO A 70 21.06 -3.28 3.90
C PRO A 70 19.55 -3.49 4.07
N ALA A 71 18.89 -2.64 4.85
CA ALA A 71 17.43 -2.69 5.01
C ALA A 71 16.68 -2.12 3.80
N LEU A 72 17.35 -1.42 2.88
CA LEU A 72 16.73 -0.83 1.70
C LEU A 72 17.10 -1.61 0.46
N GLN A 73 16.09 -1.96 -0.33
CA GLN A 73 16.27 -2.54 -1.65
C GLN A 73 15.85 -1.54 -2.71
N ARG A 74 16.79 -1.16 -3.56
CA ARG A 74 16.51 -0.29 -4.71
C ARG A 74 15.62 -1.04 -5.71
N GLU A 75 14.49 -0.43 -6.06
CA GLU A 75 13.59 -0.92 -7.12
C GLU A 75 13.79 -0.12 -8.40
N THR A 76 13.98 1.20 -8.27
CA THR A 76 14.26 2.10 -9.40
C THR A 76 15.33 3.12 -9.04
N THR A 77 15.69 3.98 -9.99
CA THR A 77 16.65 5.08 -9.75
C THR A 77 16.21 6.03 -8.62
N HIS A 78 14.91 6.14 -8.34
CA HIS A 78 14.36 7.09 -7.36
C HIS A 78 13.52 6.42 -6.28
N PHE A 79 13.49 5.08 -6.21
CA PHE A 79 12.59 4.35 -5.33
C PHE A 79 13.25 3.12 -4.69
N TRP A 80 13.02 2.97 -3.39
CA TRP A 80 13.48 1.85 -2.58
C TRP A 80 12.34 1.27 -1.75
N ASN A 81 12.33 -0.05 -1.63
CA ASN A 81 11.54 -0.78 -0.64
C ASN A 81 12.32 -0.87 0.67
N TRP A 82 11.71 -0.48 1.78
CA TRP A 82 12.26 -0.73 3.10
C TRP A 82 11.78 -2.10 3.59
N LEU A 83 12.72 -3.02 3.76
CA LEU A 83 12.45 -4.41 4.08
C LEU A 83 12.52 -4.67 5.59
N GLY A 84 11.64 -5.54 6.06
CA GLY A 84 11.67 -6.09 7.41
C GLY A 84 12.45 -7.39 7.47
N GLU A 85 12.52 -7.96 8.65
CA GLU A 85 13.13 -9.28 8.82
C GLU A 85 12.25 -10.37 8.23
N LYS A 86 12.88 -11.37 7.60
CA LYS A 86 12.15 -12.57 7.17
C LYS A 86 11.56 -13.27 8.40
N PRO A 87 10.25 -13.56 8.42
CA PRO A 87 9.66 -14.28 9.52
C PRO A 87 10.28 -15.68 9.63
N ASN A 88 10.90 -15.98 10.77
CA ASN A 88 11.39 -17.32 11.08
C ASN A 88 10.20 -18.17 11.57
N GLY A 89 9.44 -18.74 10.63
CA GLY A 89 8.35 -19.68 10.92
C GLY A 89 7.00 -19.30 10.32
N LYS A 90 5.99 -20.17 10.52
CA LYS A 90 4.62 -19.93 10.01
C LYS A 90 3.99 -18.75 10.75
N ALA A 91 3.54 -17.75 9.99
CA ALA A 91 2.80 -16.62 10.53
C ALA A 91 1.61 -17.10 11.38
N LYS A 92 1.56 -16.71 12.66
CA LYS A 92 0.41 -16.97 13.50
C LYS A 92 -0.74 -16.09 13.03
N SER A 93 -1.78 -16.70 12.47
CA SER A 93 -3.03 -15.98 12.20
C SER A 93 -3.62 -15.50 13.52
N THR A 94 -3.63 -14.19 13.74
CA THR A 94 -4.14 -13.56 14.96
C THR A 94 -5.65 -13.30 14.91
N GLY A 95 -6.35 -13.79 13.87
CA GLY A 95 -7.78 -13.52 13.65
C GLY A 95 -8.10 -12.07 13.27
N ARG A 96 -7.08 -11.21 13.10
CA ARG A 96 -7.21 -9.81 12.68
C ARG A 96 -6.95 -9.71 11.17
N MET A 97 -7.68 -8.83 10.49
CA MET A 97 -7.41 -8.55 9.07
C MET A 97 -6.03 -7.90 8.94
N ALA A 98 -5.11 -8.63 8.29
CA ALA A 98 -3.72 -8.22 8.13
C ALA A 98 -3.54 -7.46 6.80
N TRP A 99 -3.02 -6.25 6.87
CA TRP A 99 -2.62 -5.43 5.73
C TRP A 99 -1.11 -5.46 5.56
N GLY A 100 -0.61 -5.87 4.40
CA GLY A 100 0.82 -5.91 4.14
C GLY A 100 1.17 -6.23 2.69
N VAL A 101 2.34 -5.76 2.26
CA VAL A 101 2.97 -6.14 1.00
C VAL A 101 4.20 -6.97 1.35
N THR A 102 4.37 -8.08 0.66
CA THR A 102 5.49 -9.00 0.86
C THR A 102 6.23 -9.15 -0.47
N MET A 103 7.56 -9.16 -0.42
CA MET A 103 8.40 -9.48 -1.57
C MET A 103 8.16 -10.93 -2.02
N ALA A 104 8.57 -11.27 -3.24
CA ALA A 104 8.43 -12.62 -3.79
C ALA A 104 9.11 -13.70 -2.91
N ASP A 105 10.13 -13.32 -2.16
CA ASP A 105 10.89 -14.21 -1.27
C ASP A 105 10.33 -14.29 0.17
N GLY A 106 9.14 -13.71 0.41
CA GLY A 106 8.47 -13.73 1.71
C GLY A 106 8.89 -12.61 2.68
N THR A 107 9.81 -11.72 2.28
CA THR A 107 10.24 -10.59 3.12
C THR A 107 9.15 -9.52 3.20
N PRO A 108 8.72 -9.09 4.40
CA PRO A 108 7.71 -8.05 4.52
C PRO A 108 8.28 -6.69 4.11
N VAL A 109 7.51 -5.91 3.36
CA VAL A 109 7.83 -4.51 3.04
C VAL A 109 7.25 -3.63 4.15
N LEU A 110 8.13 -2.94 4.87
CA LEU A 110 7.78 -2.05 5.97
C LEU A 110 7.28 -0.69 5.48
N GLY A 111 7.80 -0.25 4.34
CA GLY A 111 7.39 0.98 3.67
C GLY A 111 8.22 1.22 2.43
N ASN A 112 8.10 2.42 1.88
CA ASN A 112 8.85 2.84 0.71
C ASN A 112 9.53 4.18 0.94
N VAL A 113 10.63 4.35 0.23
CA VAL A 113 11.47 5.53 0.24
C VAL A 113 11.59 6.03 -1.19
N GLU A 114 11.27 7.30 -1.43
CA GLU A 114 11.22 7.88 -2.77
C GLU A 114 11.93 9.25 -2.81
N LEU A 115 12.76 9.47 -3.84
CA LEU A 115 13.34 10.77 -4.15
C LEU A 115 12.35 11.60 -4.97
N LYS A 116 11.93 12.75 -4.44
CA LYS A 116 10.98 13.65 -5.12
C LYS A 116 11.38 15.11 -4.99
N GLY A 117 11.74 15.72 -6.12
CA GLY A 117 12.20 17.11 -6.16
C GLY A 117 13.41 17.33 -5.26
N ARG A 118 13.30 18.22 -4.26
CA ARG A 118 14.38 18.52 -3.30
C ARG A 118 14.19 17.87 -1.93
N ALA A 119 13.59 16.68 -1.91
CA ALA A 119 13.38 15.94 -0.67
C ALA A 119 13.37 14.44 -0.89
N LEU A 120 13.60 13.74 0.21
CA LEU A 120 13.31 12.32 0.34
C LEU A 120 11.94 12.16 1.01
N MET A 121 11.15 11.22 0.54
CA MET A 121 9.85 10.87 1.09
C MET A 121 9.92 9.45 1.64
N LEU A 122 9.53 9.26 2.90
CA LEU A 122 9.26 7.96 3.50
C LEU A 122 7.74 7.80 3.61
N ALA A 123 7.17 6.76 3.03
CA ALA A 123 5.78 6.39 3.27
C ALA A 123 5.68 5.03 3.97
N VAL A 124 4.97 5.00 5.08
CA VAL A 124 4.78 3.82 5.93
C VAL A 124 3.35 3.78 6.44
N THR A 125 2.92 2.60 6.88
CA THR A 125 1.54 2.34 7.29
C THR A 125 1.38 2.24 8.81
N SER A 126 2.33 2.68 9.62
CA SER A 126 2.17 2.76 11.07
C SER A 126 3.07 3.83 11.71
N ALA A 127 2.66 4.30 12.90
CA ALA A 127 3.42 5.29 13.66
C ALA A 127 4.79 4.77 14.10
N GLU A 128 4.89 3.51 14.52
CA GLU A 128 6.15 2.90 14.95
C GLU A 128 7.12 2.70 13.78
N ARG A 129 6.62 2.32 12.59
CA ARG A 129 7.44 2.31 11.37
C ARG A 129 7.87 3.72 10.99
N ALA A 130 7.05 4.75 11.19
CA ALA A 130 7.43 6.13 10.92
C ALA A 130 8.58 6.59 11.84
N LYS A 131 8.52 6.26 13.13
CA LYS A 131 9.60 6.54 14.09
C LYS A 131 10.89 5.82 13.69
N ARG A 132 10.83 4.49 13.49
CA ARG A 132 11.99 3.67 13.12
C ARG A 132 12.61 4.11 11.79
N GLY A 133 11.80 4.35 10.77
CA GLY A 133 12.27 4.81 9.46
C GLY A 133 12.86 6.21 9.52
N THR A 134 12.31 7.10 10.35
CA THR A 134 12.88 8.44 10.56
C THR A 134 14.23 8.38 11.24
N ALA A 135 14.39 7.53 12.26
CA ALA A 135 15.69 7.32 12.90
C ALA A 135 16.72 6.76 11.91
N LEU A 136 16.35 5.72 11.15
CA LEU A 136 17.20 5.10 10.13
C LEU A 136 17.69 6.12 9.09
N ILE A 137 16.78 6.95 8.56
CA ILE A 137 17.11 7.95 7.54
C ILE A 137 17.99 9.07 8.11
N ASN A 138 17.68 9.57 9.31
CA ASN A 138 18.47 10.64 9.93
C ASN A 138 19.90 10.19 10.24
N ASP A 139 20.08 8.95 10.69
CA ASP A 139 21.40 8.39 10.94
C ASP A 139 22.19 8.23 9.63
N ALA A 140 21.57 7.58 8.63
CA ALA A 140 22.21 7.30 7.35
C ALA A 140 22.55 8.55 6.52
N LEU A 141 21.71 9.58 6.61
CA LEU A 141 21.78 10.81 5.80
C LEU A 141 22.14 12.04 6.63
N ALA A 142 22.78 11.85 7.78
CA ALA A 142 23.20 12.93 8.65
C ALA A 142 23.95 14.04 7.86
N GLY A 143 23.47 15.27 7.97
CA GLY A 143 24.02 16.43 7.26
C GLY A 143 23.63 16.56 5.78
N LEU A 144 22.99 15.55 5.18
CA LEU A 144 22.47 15.59 3.81
C LEU A 144 21.00 16.02 3.75
N VAL A 145 20.25 15.73 4.81
CA VAL A 145 18.85 16.12 4.97
C VAL A 145 18.65 17.02 6.17
N GLY A 146 17.65 17.90 6.09
CA GLY A 146 17.18 18.74 7.18
C GLY A 146 16.10 18.06 8.01
N SER A 147 15.51 18.83 8.94
CA SER A 147 14.49 18.34 9.86
C SER A 147 13.29 17.72 9.13
N PRO A 148 12.85 16.51 9.52
CA PRO A 148 11.71 15.86 8.89
C PRO A 148 10.39 16.58 9.18
N LEU A 149 9.50 16.58 8.20
CA LEU A 149 8.10 16.99 8.34
C LEU A 149 7.20 15.78 8.15
N THR A 150 6.37 15.47 9.15
CA THR A 150 5.47 14.31 9.13
C THR A 150 4.04 14.73 8.87
N THR A 151 3.38 14.05 7.93
CA THR A 151 1.95 14.10 7.68
C THR A 151 1.34 12.75 8.02
N ILE A 152 0.23 12.76 8.75
CA ILE A 152 -0.50 11.56 9.16
C ILE A 152 -1.88 11.63 8.51
N GLU A 153 -2.27 10.55 7.85
CA GLU A 153 -3.54 10.38 7.18
C GLU A 153 -4.16 9.06 7.62
N THR A 154 -5.40 9.09 8.10
CA THR A 154 -6.16 7.89 8.46
C THR A 154 -6.62 7.12 7.22
N VAL A 155 -7.01 5.86 7.41
CA VAL A 155 -7.53 5.03 6.30
C VAL A 155 -8.81 5.65 5.74
N GLU A 156 -9.66 6.17 6.61
CA GLU A 156 -10.91 6.85 6.30
C GLU A 156 -10.65 8.08 5.43
N GLN A 157 -9.69 8.93 5.83
CA GLN A 157 -9.31 10.13 5.09
C GLN A 157 -8.74 9.79 3.71
N ALA A 158 -7.89 8.76 3.61
CA ALA A 158 -7.34 8.31 2.34
C ALA A 158 -8.42 7.76 1.39
N MET A 159 -9.41 7.03 1.93
CA MET A 159 -10.55 6.54 1.14
C MET A 159 -11.45 7.69 0.67
N ALA A 160 -11.72 8.68 1.52
CA ALA A 160 -12.47 9.88 1.16
C ALA A 160 -11.76 10.68 0.06
N ALA A 161 -10.46 10.93 0.19
CA ALA A 161 -9.67 11.64 -0.82
C ALA A 161 -9.64 10.91 -2.18
N ARG A 162 -9.65 9.56 -2.18
CA ARG A 162 -9.75 8.76 -3.40
C ARG A 162 -11.14 8.87 -4.05
N ALA A 163 -12.21 8.84 -3.25
CA ALA A 163 -13.58 9.01 -3.74
C ALA A 163 -13.79 10.40 -4.37
N GLU A 164 -13.10 11.42 -3.86
CA GLU A 164 -13.12 12.79 -4.36
C GLU A 164 -12.12 13.04 -5.51
N GLY A 165 -11.30 12.05 -5.89
CA GLY A 165 -10.34 12.17 -6.98
C GLY A 165 -9.09 13.01 -6.67
N LEU A 166 -8.83 13.37 -5.42
CA LEU A 166 -7.68 14.18 -5.01
C LEU A 166 -6.36 13.39 -4.92
N THR A 167 -6.40 12.07 -4.99
CA THR A 167 -5.20 11.22 -5.01
C THR A 167 -4.94 10.67 -6.41
N SER A 168 -3.95 11.20 -7.13
CA SER A 168 -3.37 10.51 -8.28
C SER A 168 -2.40 9.45 -7.77
N SER A 169 -2.90 8.26 -7.47
CA SER A 169 -2.04 7.07 -7.52
C SER A 169 -1.97 6.68 -8.99
N ALA A 170 -0.79 6.78 -9.60
CA ALA A 170 -0.53 6.00 -10.80
C ALA A 170 -0.87 4.53 -10.47
N PRO A 171 -1.58 3.80 -11.35
CA PRO A 171 -1.84 2.39 -11.12
C PRO A 171 -0.50 1.67 -10.94
N ALA A 172 -0.45 0.73 -9.99
CA ALA A 172 0.68 -0.18 -9.88
C ALA A 172 0.99 -0.75 -11.27
N PRO A 173 2.27 -0.84 -11.69
CA PRO A 173 2.60 -1.40 -12.99
C PRO A 173 1.97 -2.78 -13.08
N ALA A 174 1.22 -3.02 -14.16
CA ALA A 174 0.63 -4.32 -14.41
C ALA A 174 1.75 -5.35 -14.40
N ILE A 175 1.75 -6.24 -13.40
CA ILE A 175 2.59 -7.43 -13.43
C ILE A 175 2.14 -8.19 -14.67
N ALA A 176 2.98 -8.18 -15.70
CA ALA A 176 2.75 -8.97 -16.90
C ALA A 176 2.59 -10.43 -16.45
N ARG A 177 1.40 -10.99 -16.65
CA ARG A 177 1.17 -12.43 -16.58
C ARG A 177 1.95 -13.05 -17.72
N ASP A 178 3.24 -13.33 -17.52
CA ASP A 178 3.94 -14.23 -18.40
C ASP A 178 3.54 -15.66 -17.97
N CYS A 179 2.49 -16.14 -18.61
CA CYS A 179 2.12 -17.55 -18.58
C CYS A 179 2.23 -18.10 -20.00
N GLN A 180 3.27 -18.92 -20.14
CA GLN A 180 3.32 -20.13 -20.96
C GLN A 180 3.55 -19.95 -22.46
N ASP A 181 4.77 -20.28 -22.88
CA ASP A 181 4.99 -21.05 -24.10
C ASP A 181 6.15 -22.04 -23.91
N PHE A 182 5.98 -23.01 -22.99
CA PHE A 182 6.80 -24.23 -22.99
C PHE A 182 6.18 -25.22 -23.97
N ARG A 183 6.51 -25.07 -25.26
CA ARG A 183 6.16 -26.06 -26.28
C ARG A 183 7.06 -27.29 -26.11
N VAL A 184 6.48 -28.35 -25.58
CA VAL A 184 7.02 -29.72 -25.60
C VAL A 184 7.32 -30.11 -27.05
N ARG A 185 8.58 -30.44 -27.36
CA ARG A 185 8.93 -31.19 -28.59
C ARG A 185 8.66 -32.67 -28.35
N PRO A 186 7.92 -33.39 -29.21
CA PRO A 186 8.03 -34.83 -29.27
C PRO A 186 9.18 -35.20 -30.22
N GLY A 187 9.99 -36.17 -29.78
CA GLY A 187 10.97 -36.85 -30.62
C GLY A 187 10.29 -37.84 -31.57
N GLY A 188 10.97 -38.10 -32.69
CA GLY A 188 10.58 -39.00 -33.78
C GLY A 188 11.36 -38.65 -35.03
#